data_AF-A0A378BT32-F1
#
_entry.id   AF-A0A378BT32-F1
#
_cell.length_a   1.000
_cell.length_b   1.000
_cell.length_c   1.000
_cell.angle_alpha   90.00
_cell.angle_beta   90.00
_cell.angle_gamma   90.00
#
_symmetry.space_group_name_H-M   'P 1'
#
loop_
_entity.id
_entity.type
_entity.pdbx_description
1 polymer ?
#
loop_
_entity_poly.entity_id
_entity_poly.type
_entity_poly.pdbx_seq_one_letter_code
_entity_poly.pdbx_strand_id
1 'polypeptide(L)'
;MVEALKAPCAGRCARSAGHQRRGERYSHQPIYKEAPLTATPVGQSENHRPQFRKRCRHIEIDLGDSGLRYQPGDALGVWYQNDPQLVKELVELLWLKGDEPVTVEGKTLPLSEALQWHFELTVNTATIVENYATLTRSESLLPLVAIKLSCSSMPPRRRSSIWSVSLRRSWTPRR
;
A
#
# COMPACT_ATOMS: atom_id res chain seq x y z
N MET A 1 -12.81 -2.17 1.22
CA MET A 1 -12.91 -0.85 1.91
C MET A 1 -11.88 0.03 1.19
N VAL A 2 -12.18 1.25 0.74
CA VAL A 2 -11.25 2.07 -0.11
C VAL A 2 -10.87 3.37 0.57
N GLU A 3 -9.69 3.89 0.16
CA GLU A 3 -9.26 5.29 0.11
C GLU A 3 -7.99 5.67 0.97
N ALA A 4 -7.59 6.93 0.94
CA ALA A 4 -6.23 7.45 1.14
C ALA A 4 -6.02 8.49 2.32
N LEU A 5 -5.03 9.41 2.24
CA LEU A 5 -4.72 10.50 3.20
C LEU A 5 -4.51 11.88 2.51
N LYS A 6 -4.88 13.02 3.14
CA LYS A 6 -4.43 14.37 2.72
C LYS A 6 -4.07 15.34 3.85
N ALA A 7 -3.02 16.12 3.56
CA ALA A 7 -2.43 17.21 4.36
C ALA A 7 -2.97 18.60 3.94
N PRO A 8 -2.88 19.64 4.80
CA PRO A 8 -3.56 20.91 4.60
C PRO A 8 -2.75 21.94 3.80
N CYS A 9 -3.42 22.67 2.89
CA CYS A 9 -2.90 23.89 2.28
C CYS A 9 -3.83 25.07 2.62
N ALA A 10 -3.26 26.14 3.19
CA ALA A 10 -3.99 27.35 3.58
C ALA A 10 -4.19 28.30 2.39
N GLY A 11 -5.43 28.75 2.18
CA GLY A 11 -5.76 29.81 1.22
C GLY A 11 -7.13 30.43 1.54
N ARG A 12 -7.13 31.70 1.95
CA ARG A 12 -8.32 32.49 2.32
C ARG A 12 -9.17 32.83 1.09
N CYS A 13 -10.49 32.72 1.19
CA CYS A 13 -11.44 33.45 0.33
C CYS A 13 -12.76 33.77 1.06
N ALA A 14 -13.39 34.85 0.63
CA ALA A 14 -14.31 35.71 1.37
C ALA A 14 -15.77 35.23 1.48
N ARG A 15 -16.50 35.90 2.39
CA ARG A 15 -17.88 35.68 2.83
C ARG A 15 -18.95 35.96 1.75
N SER A 16 -20.01 35.15 1.73
CA SER A 16 -21.36 35.57 1.33
C SER A 16 -22.42 34.74 2.07
N ALA A 17 -23.61 35.34 2.21
CA ALA A 17 -24.60 35.11 3.25
C ALA A 17 -25.62 33.99 2.96
N GLY A 18 -26.07 33.35 4.05
CA GLY A 18 -27.49 33.15 4.36
C GLY A 18 -28.33 32.16 3.56
N HIS A 19 -28.25 30.87 3.91
CA HIS A 19 -29.41 29.98 3.86
C HIS A 19 -29.40 29.08 5.10
N GLN A 20 -30.24 29.39 6.09
CA GLN A 20 -30.39 28.58 7.30
C GLN A 20 -31.14 27.29 6.94
N ARG A 21 -30.38 26.25 6.57
CA ARG A 21 -30.87 24.87 6.60
C ARG A 21 -30.90 24.43 8.06
N ARG A 22 -32.04 23.88 8.50
CA ARG A 22 -32.23 23.24 9.81
C ARG A 22 -31.02 22.36 10.11
N GLY A 23 -30.27 22.71 11.14
CA GLY A 23 -29.07 21.98 11.54
C GLY A 23 -29.46 20.65 12.16
N GLU A 24 -29.40 19.59 11.36
CA GLU A 24 -29.26 18.24 11.89
C GLU A 24 -27.95 18.21 12.68
N ARG A 25 -28.05 17.89 13.97
CA ARG A 25 -26.88 17.75 14.86
C ARG A 25 -26.21 16.42 14.53
N TYR A 26 -25.31 16.44 13.55
CA TYR A 26 -24.45 15.29 13.29
C TYR A 26 -23.55 15.08 14.52
N SER A 27 -23.61 13.89 15.10
CA SER A 27 -22.73 13.50 16.21
C SER A 27 -21.32 13.33 15.65
N HIS A 28 -20.49 14.36 15.76
CA HIS A 28 -19.10 14.33 15.33
C HIS A 28 -18.26 13.55 16.33
N GLN A 29 -18.31 12.23 16.29
CA GLN A 29 -17.23 11.45 16.89
C GLN A 29 -16.01 11.57 15.99
N PRO A 30 -14.83 11.90 16.53
CA PRO A 30 -13.62 11.95 15.73
C PRO A 30 -13.30 10.52 15.27
N ILE A 31 -13.39 10.27 13.96
CA ILE A 31 -12.99 9.01 13.34
C ILE A 31 -11.50 9.14 12.98
N TYR A 32 -10.68 8.24 13.51
CA TYR A 32 -9.23 8.21 13.30
C TYR A 32 -8.78 6.80 12.90
N LYS A 33 -7.52 6.66 12.44
CA LYS A 33 -7.01 5.40 11.89
C LYS A 33 -7.18 4.19 12.83
N GLU A 34 -6.97 4.40 14.13
CA GLU A 34 -7.07 3.38 15.18
C GLU A 34 -8.53 3.09 15.61
N ALA A 35 -9.48 3.97 15.27
CA ALA A 35 -10.91 3.78 15.49
C ALA A 35 -11.67 4.05 14.18
N PRO A 36 -11.57 3.14 13.20
CA PRO A 36 -12.15 3.34 11.87
C PRO A 36 -13.68 3.22 11.90
N LEU A 37 -14.33 3.91 10.97
CA LEU A 37 -15.75 3.75 10.72
C LEU A 37 -16.02 2.43 10.00
N THR A 38 -16.92 1.60 10.54
CA THR A 38 -17.46 0.47 9.81
C THR A 38 -18.52 0.95 8.83
N ALA A 39 -18.18 0.95 7.54
CA ALA A 39 -19.05 1.42 6.46
C ALA A 39 -19.37 0.30 5.47
N THR A 40 -20.57 0.36 4.89
CA THR A 40 -21.07 -0.66 3.94
C THR A 40 -20.85 -0.18 2.51
N PRO A 41 -20.28 -1.01 1.62
CA PRO A 41 -20.24 -0.68 0.20
C PRO A 41 -21.66 -0.78 -0.39
N VAL A 42 -22.13 0.29 -1.02
CA VAL A 42 -23.46 0.36 -1.66
C VAL A 42 -23.40 -0.21 -3.07
N GLY A 43 -22.31 0.08 -3.77
CA GLY A 43 -22.16 -0.25 -5.18
C GLY A 43 -20.72 -0.57 -5.52
N GLN A 44 -20.54 -1.53 -6.43
CA GLN A 44 -19.27 -1.79 -7.07
C GLN A 44 -19.49 -2.05 -8.55
N SER A 45 -18.85 -1.26 -9.41
CA SER A 45 -18.90 -1.43 -10.86
C SER A 45 -17.50 -1.56 -11.46
N GLU A 46 -17.41 -2.30 -12.57
CA GLU A 46 -16.17 -2.45 -13.32
C GLU A 46 -16.07 -1.38 -14.39
N ASN A 47 -14.97 -0.61 -14.38
CA ASN A 47 -14.79 0.54 -15.27
C ASN A 47 -13.81 0.26 -16.42
N HIS A 48 -13.48 -1.02 -16.65
CA HIS A 48 -12.52 -1.43 -17.67
C HIS A 48 -13.20 -2.28 -18.74
N ARG A 49 -12.74 -2.18 -20.00
CA ARG A 49 -13.21 -3.10 -21.04
C ARG A 49 -12.54 -4.47 -20.85
N PRO A 50 -13.21 -5.58 -21.21
CA PRO A 50 -12.70 -6.94 -21.00
C PRO A 50 -11.31 -7.20 -21.59
N GLN A 51 -10.98 -6.52 -22.69
CA GLN A 51 -9.69 -6.63 -23.39
C GLN A 51 -8.51 -5.93 -22.71
N PHE A 52 -8.76 -5.09 -21.69
CA PHE A 52 -7.68 -4.44 -20.96
C PHE A 52 -7.14 -5.37 -19.87
N ARG A 53 -5.81 -5.52 -19.84
CA ARG A 53 -5.12 -6.28 -18.79
C ARG A 53 -5.29 -5.69 -17.39
N LYS A 54 -5.51 -4.38 -17.27
CA LYS A 54 -5.71 -3.70 -16.00
C LYS A 54 -7.21 -3.67 -15.66
N ARG A 55 -7.57 -4.11 -14.46
CA ARG A 55 -8.94 -4.06 -13.95
C ARG A 55 -9.08 -2.88 -12.99
N CYS A 56 -9.94 -1.93 -13.34
CA CYS A 56 -10.29 -0.81 -12.47
C CYS A 56 -11.73 -0.97 -11.96
N ARG A 57 -11.96 -0.69 -10.68
CA ARG A 57 -13.27 -0.77 -10.02
C ARG A 57 -13.66 0.60 -9.48
N HIS A 58 -14.93 0.95 -9.65
CA HIS A 58 -15.56 2.06 -8.95
C HIS A 58 -16.33 1.47 -7.77
N ILE A 59 -16.08 2.00 -6.57
CA ILE A 59 -16.68 1.52 -5.33
C ILE A 59 -17.33 2.72 -4.65
N GLU A 60 -18.58 2.56 -4.29
CA GLU A 60 -19.36 3.55 -3.55
C GLU A 60 -19.56 3.04 -2.13
N ILE A 61 -19.18 3.86 -1.15
CA ILE A 61 -19.29 3.53 0.27
C ILE A 61 -20.32 4.47 0.90
N ASP A 62 -21.31 3.90 1.59
CA ASP A 62 -22.24 4.68 2.37
C ASP A 62 -21.58 5.10 3.69
N LEU A 63 -21.58 6.41 3.95
CA LEU A 63 -21.09 6.97 5.20
C LEU A 63 -22.20 7.06 6.26
N GLY A 64 -23.47 6.83 5.89
CA GLY A 64 -24.63 6.89 6.79
C GLY A 64 -24.66 8.17 7.63
N ASP A 65 -25.05 8.03 8.89
CA ASP A 65 -25.11 9.14 9.86
C ASP A 65 -23.78 9.39 10.59
N SER A 66 -22.65 8.89 10.06
CA SER A 66 -21.33 9.00 10.72
C SER A 66 -20.83 10.43 10.88
N GLY A 67 -21.40 11.38 10.14
CA GLY A 67 -20.95 12.77 10.16
C GLY A 67 -19.53 12.97 9.62
N LEU A 68 -18.97 11.97 8.93
CA LEU A 68 -17.66 12.05 8.28
C LEU A 68 -17.70 13.09 7.15
N ARG A 69 -16.72 13.99 7.13
CA ARG A 69 -16.58 15.04 6.11
C ARG A 69 -15.24 14.90 5.41
N TYR A 70 -15.26 15.00 4.09
CA TYR A 70 -14.07 14.99 3.25
C TYR A 70 -14.17 16.11 2.21
N GLN A 71 -13.03 16.55 1.69
CA GLN A 71 -12.90 17.54 0.63
C GLN A 71 -12.31 16.90 -0.63
N PRO A 72 -12.51 17.50 -1.81
CA PRO A 72 -11.88 17.03 -3.04
C PRO A 72 -10.34 16.95 -2.92
N GLY A 73 -9.82 15.78 -3.26
CA GLY A 73 -8.40 15.45 -3.13
C GLY A 73 -8.04 14.89 -1.76
N ASP A 74 -8.95 14.90 -0.78
CA ASP A 74 -8.87 14.00 0.36
C ASP A 74 -9.09 12.56 -0.11
N ALA A 75 -8.99 11.70 0.88
CA ALA A 75 -8.39 10.42 0.75
C ALA A 75 -8.80 9.73 2.08
N LEU A 76 -9.50 8.58 2.04
CA LEU A 76 -10.01 7.78 3.18
C LEU A 76 -9.33 6.41 3.48
N GLY A 77 -8.42 6.32 4.45
CA GLY A 77 -7.71 5.06 4.77
C GLY A 77 -8.58 3.78 4.86
N VAL A 78 -8.02 2.67 4.38
CA VAL A 78 -8.67 1.35 4.29
C VAL A 78 -8.06 0.34 5.22
N TRP A 79 -8.92 -0.37 5.94
CA TRP A 79 -8.55 -1.64 6.50
C TRP A 79 -9.03 -2.79 5.61
N TYR A 80 -8.15 -3.76 5.37
CA TYR A 80 -8.42 -4.95 4.60
C TYR A 80 -8.03 -6.19 5.40
N GLN A 81 -8.52 -7.33 4.94
CA GLN A 81 -8.20 -8.64 5.48
C GLN A 81 -7.55 -9.46 4.37
N ASN A 82 -6.65 -10.36 4.73
CA ASN A 82 -6.13 -11.33 3.78
C ASN A 82 -7.21 -12.36 3.41
N ASP A 83 -7.09 -12.92 2.21
CA ASP A 83 -7.98 -13.99 1.74
C ASP A 83 -7.83 -15.22 2.65
N PRO A 84 -8.92 -15.75 3.24
CA PRO A 84 -8.85 -16.95 4.07
C PRO A 84 -8.29 -18.16 3.33
N GLN A 85 -8.45 -18.26 2.00
CA GLN A 85 -7.87 -19.34 1.21
C GLN A 85 -6.35 -19.26 1.16
N LEU A 86 -5.80 -18.04 1.00
CA LEU A 86 -4.36 -17.78 1.03
C LEU A 86 -3.76 -18.12 2.40
N VAL A 87 -4.43 -17.72 3.48
CA VAL A 87 -4.00 -18.02 4.85
C VAL A 87 -3.96 -19.54 5.06
N LYS A 88 -5.00 -20.25 4.62
CA LYS A 88 -5.07 -21.71 4.72
C LYS A 88 -3.95 -22.39 3.93
N GLU A 89 -3.72 -21.99 2.69
CA GLU A 89 -2.63 -22.52 1.86
C GLU A 89 -1.27 -22.35 2.55
N LEU A 90 -1.00 -21.16 3.11
CA LEU A 90 0.25 -20.89 3.82
C LEU A 90 0.42 -21.77 5.06
N VAL A 91 -0.64 -21.92 5.85
CA VAL A 91 -0.63 -22.76 7.07
C VAL A 91 -0.41 -24.24 6.72
N GLU A 92 -1.05 -24.73 5.66
CA GLU A 92 -0.89 -26.09 5.16
C GLU A 92 0.53 -26.36 4.65
N LEU A 93 1.13 -25.41 3.92
CA LEU A 93 2.53 -25.51 3.45
C LEU A 93 3.54 -25.58 4.59
N LEU A 94 3.23 -24.98 5.73
CA LEU A 94 4.06 -25.02 6.93
C LEU A 94 3.75 -26.24 7.83
N TRP A 95 2.83 -27.12 7.41
CA TRP A 95 2.34 -28.27 8.19
C TRP A 95 1.77 -27.90 9.56
N LEU A 96 1.23 -26.69 9.70
CA LEU A 96 0.60 -26.20 10.92
C LEU A 96 -0.92 -26.39 10.85
N LYS A 97 -1.59 -26.33 12.00
CA LYS A 97 -3.07 -26.43 12.08
C LYS A 97 -3.76 -25.07 11.99
N GLY A 98 -3.07 -23.97 12.34
CA GLY A 98 -3.65 -22.63 12.36
C GLY A 98 -4.35 -22.24 13.68
N ASP A 99 -4.57 -23.20 14.58
CA ASP A 99 -5.16 -23.00 15.92
C ASP A 99 -4.11 -22.69 17.00
N GLU A 100 -2.84 -22.62 16.60
CA GLU A 100 -1.73 -22.40 17.53
C GLU A 100 -1.82 -21.00 18.14
N PRO A 101 -1.68 -20.87 19.47
CA PRO A 101 -1.78 -19.58 20.12
C PRO A 101 -0.53 -18.73 19.81
N VAL A 102 -0.74 -17.57 19.20
CA VAL A 102 0.29 -16.58 18.90
C VAL A 102 0.00 -15.30 19.68
N THR A 103 1.06 -14.68 20.20
CA THR A 103 0.93 -13.39 20.90
C THR A 103 1.20 -12.24 19.93
N VAL A 104 0.19 -11.43 19.67
CA VAL A 104 0.26 -10.24 18.82
C VAL A 104 -0.21 -9.04 19.64
N GLU A 105 0.64 -8.02 19.77
CA GLU A 105 0.34 -6.78 20.51
C GLU A 105 -0.20 -7.02 21.94
N GLY A 106 0.31 -8.06 22.61
CA GLY A 106 -0.07 -8.41 23.98
C GLY A 106 -1.38 -9.20 24.11
N LYS A 107 -2.03 -9.57 22.99
CA LYS A 107 -3.19 -10.46 22.97
C LYS A 107 -2.81 -11.83 22.41
N THR A 108 -3.38 -12.89 22.97
CA THR A 108 -3.21 -14.25 22.46
C THR A 108 -4.36 -14.59 21.51
N LEU A 109 -4.03 -14.86 20.26
CA LEU A 109 -4.97 -15.16 19.17
C LEU A 109 -4.52 -16.43 18.43
N PRO A 110 -5.43 -17.16 17.76
CA PRO A 110 -5.03 -18.26 16.90
C PRO A 110 -4.22 -17.73 15.70
N LEU A 111 -3.24 -18.52 15.25
CA LEU A 111 -2.34 -18.17 14.14
C LEU A 111 -3.11 -17.75 12.88
N SER A 112 -4.21 -18.44 12.56
CA SER A 112 -5.06 -18.13 11.40
C SER A 112 -5.65 -16.71 11.45
N GLU A 113 -6.19 -16.30 12.59
CA GLU A 113 -6.73 -14.95 12.81
C GLU A 113 -5.62 -13.90 12.79
N ALA A 114 -4.49 -14.20 13.41
CA ALA A 114 -3.33 -13.32 13.38
C ALA A 114 -2.87 -13.03 11.95
N LEU A 115 -2.73 -14.07 11.12
CA LEU A 115 -2.33 -13.95 9.71
C LEU A 115 -3.37 -13.23 8.85
N GLN A 116 -4.66 -13.35 9.19
CA GLN A 116 -5.72 -12.73 8.41
C GLN A 116 -5.82 -11.21 8.63
N TRP A 117 -5.60 -10.75 9.86
CA TRP A 117 -5.91 -9.37 10.28
C TRP A 117 -4.69 -8.51 10.62
N HIS A 118 -3.63 -9.10 11.14
CA HIS A 118 -2.52 -8.37 11.76
C HIS A 118 -1.21 -8.41 10.95
N PHE A 119 -1.08 -9.33 9.99
CA PHE A 119 0.13 -9.49 9.18
C PHE A 119 -0.12 -9.24 7.69
N GLU A 120 0.92 -8.77 7.02
CA GLU A 120 0.93 -8.56 5.57
C GLU A 120 1.46 -9.81 4.86
N LEU A 121 0.64 -10.40 3.98
CA LEU A 121 1.00 -11.62 3.23
C LEU A 121 1.27 -11.39 1.74
N THR A 122 0.78 -10.28 1.18
CA THR A 122 0.74 -10.07 -0.28
C THR A 122 1.97 -9.34 -0.81
N VAL A 123 2.79 -8.74 0.06
CA VAL A 123 3.99 -8.01 -0.31
C VAL A 123 5.21 -8.76 0.16
N ASN A 124 5.95 -9.35 -0.80
CA ASN A 124 7.22 -9.98 -0.49
C ASN A 124 8.35 -8.94 -0.56
N THR A 125 9.12 -8.82 0.52
CA THR A 125 10.28 -7.92 0.58
C THR A 125 11.56 -8.72 0.66
N ALA A 126 12.66 -8.13 0.19
CA ALA A 126 13.94 -8.82 0.17
C ALA A 126 14.44 -9.18 1.59
N THR A 127 14.07 -8.40 2.61
CA THR A 127 14.37 -8.72 4.02
C THR A 127 13.61 -9.95 4.51
N ILE A 128 12.35 -10.14 4.09
CA ILE A 128 11.57 -11.35 4.40
C ILE A 128 12.25 -12.57 3.78
N VAL A 129 12.69 -12.48 2.52
CA VAL A 129 13.40 -13.57 1.83
C VAL A 129 14.72 -13.92 2.54
N GLU A 130 15.49 -12.92 2.98
CA GLU A 130 16.72 -13.11 3.75
C GLU A 130 16.46 -13.84 5.09
N ASN A 131 15.49 -13.37 5.85
CA ASN A 131 15.12 -13.98 7.13
C ASN A 131 14.59 -15.40 6.94
N TYR A 132 13.78 -15.64 5.92
CA TYR A 132 13.25 -16.96 5.63
C TYR A 132 14.36 -17.93 5.18
N ALA A 133 15.29 -17.48 4.33
CA ALA A 133 16.42 -18.29 3.87
C ALA A 133 17.35 -18.68 5.03
N THR A 134 17.59 -17.78 5.99
CA THR A 134 18.41 -18.08 7.16
C THR A 134 17.74 -19.04 8.13
N LEU A 135 16.42 -18.92 8.34
CA LEU A 135 15.63 -19.83 9.19
C LEU A 135 15.54 -21.23 8.60
N THR A 136 15.21 -21.35 7.31
CA THR A 136 14.99 -22.64 6.65
C THR A 136 16.27 -23.29 6.12
N ARG A 137 17.38 -22.53 6.04
CA ARG A 137 18.66 -22.93 5.42
C ARG A 137 18.48 -23.53 4.03
N SER A 138 17.53 -23.00 3.27
CA SER A 138 17.21 -23.50 1.93
C SER A 138 18.36 -23.27 0.96
N GLU A 139 18.88 -24.35 0.37
CA GLU A 139 20.00 -24.32 -0.58
C GLU A 139 19.71 -23.48 -1.84
N SER A 140 18.43 -23.34 -2.22
CA SER A 140 18.03 -22.57 -3.40
C SER A 140 17.95 -21.05 -3.14
N LEU A 141 17.67 -20.63 -1.90
CA LEU A 141 17.47 -19.22 -1.55
C LEU A 141 18.74 -18.54 -1.03
N LEU A 142 19.63 -19.29 -0.37
CA LEU A 142 20.93 -18.80 0.10
C LEU A 142 21.80 -18.13 -0.97
N PRO A 143 21.96 -18.66 -2.20
CA PRO A 143 22.74 -17.99 -3.23
C PRO A 143 22.12 -16.67 -3.69
N LEU A 144 20.79 -16.55 -3.68
CA LEU A 144 20.09 -15.32 -4.07
C LEU A 144 20.31 -14.19 -3.07
N VAL A 145 20.37 -14.52 -1.78
CA VAL A 145 20.72 -13.57 -0.72
C VAL A 145 22.16 -13.07 -0.86
N ALA A 146 23.10 -13.97 -1.14
CA ALA A 146 24.51 -13.61 -1.32
C ALA A 146 24.74 -12.66 -2.51
N ILE A 147 24.00 -12.82 -3.60
CA ILE A 147 24.09 -11.95 -4.78
C ILE A 147 23.63 -10.53 -4.47
N LYS A 148 22.56 -10.36 -3.68
CA LYS A 148 22.06 -9.03 -3.29
C LYS A 148 23.10 -8.26 -2.47
N LEU A 149 23.76 -8.91 -1.52
CA LEU A 149 24.83 -8.32 -0.72
C LEU A 149 25.99 -7.84 -1.61
N SER A 150 26.40 -8.67 -2.59
CA SER A 150 27.39 -8.31 -3.61
C SER A 150 26.97 -7.09 -4.44
N CYS A 151 25.75 -7.08 -5.00
CA CYS A 151 25.25 -5.97 -5.81
C CYS A 151 25.09 -4.66 -5.02
N SER A 152 24.76 -4.72 -3.73
CA SER A 152 24.65 -3.52 -2.88
C SER A 152 26.00 -2.86 -2.57
N SER A 153 27.08 -3.65 -2.57
CA SER A 153 28.45 -3.17 -2.39
C SER A 153 29.10 -2.65 -3.68
N MET A 154 28.46 -2.89 -4.82
CA MET A 154 28.97 -2.48 -6.12
C MET A 154 28.74 -0.97 -6.30
N PRO A 155 29.79 -0.15 -6.44
CA PRO A 155 29.63 1.28 -6.67
C PRO A 155 28.83 1.48 -7.97
N PRO A 156 27.96 2.52 -8.05
CA PRO A 156 27.18 2.77 -9.26
C PRO A 156 28.14 2.83 -10.44
N ARG A 157 27.95 1.92 -11.42
CA ARG A 157 28.73 1.95 -12.66
C ARG A 157 28.60 3.36 -13.21
N ARG A 158 29.69 4.13 -13.13
CA ARG A 158 29.85 5.40 -13.86
C ARG A 158 29.42 5.05 -15.29
N ARG A 159 28.31 5.59 -15.77
CA ARG A 159 27.98 5.53 -17.19
C ARG A 159 29.20 6.16 -17.86
N SER A 160 30.10 5.34 -18.40
CA SER A 160 31.22 5.86 -19.15
C SER A 160 30.58 6.61 -20.31
N SER A 161 30.77 7.92 -20.28
CA SER A 161 30.50 8.83 -21.36
C SER A 161 31.35 8.41 -22.55
N ILE A 162 30.86 7.42 -23.31
CA ILE A 162 31.30 7.15 -24.68
C ILE A 162 30.55 8.16 -25.56
N TRP A 163 30.96 9.43 -25.44
CA TRP A 163 30.77 10.47 -26.46
C TRP A 163 31.92 11.46 -26.25
N SER A 164 33.09 11.08 -26.75
CA SER A 164 34.16 12.02 -27.10
C SER A 164 34.75 11.53 -28.41
N VAL A 165 33.98 11.69 -29.48
CA VAL A 165 34.52 11.70 -30.83
C VAL A 165 35.23 13.04 -31.00
N SER A 166 36.55 13.01 -30.94
CA SER A 166 37.41 14.15 -31.23
C SER A 166 37.33 14.45 -32.73
N LEU A 167 36.61 15.53 -33.10
CA LEU A 167 36.71 16.14 -34.43
C LEU A 167 37.45 17.46 -34.29
N ARG A 168 38.78 17.41 -34.48
CA ARG A 168 39.56 18.60 -34.84
C ARG A 168 39.11 19.03 -36.23
N ARG A 169 38.44 20.19 -36.33
CA ARG A 169 38.50 21.03 -37.51
C ARG A 169 39.12 22.36 -37.10
N SER A 170 40.38 22.54 -37.48
CA SER A 170 41.05 23.83 -37.49
C SER A 170 40.31 24.76 -38.44
N TRP A 171 39.75 25.85 -37.91
CA TRP A 171 39.18 26.92 -38.70
C TRP A 171 40.17 28.08 -38.74
N THR A 172 40.73 28.36 -39.91
CA THR A 172 41.49 29.60 -40.18
C THR A 172 40.57 30.57 -40.94
N PRO A 173 40.53 31.85 -40.55
CA PRO A 173 39.75 32.85 -41.27
C PRO A 173 40.59 33.38 -42.44
N ARG A 174 40.02 33.42 -43.66
CA ARG A 174 40.51 34.29 -44.73
C ARG A 174 39.68 35.56 -44.77
N ARG A 175 40.40 36.67 -44.93
CA ARG A 175 39.92 38.04 -45.15
C ARG A 175 39.11 38.17 -46.43
#